data_AF-A0A7C9E533-F1
#
_entry.id   AF-A0A7C9E533-F1
#
_cell.length_a   1.000
_cell.length_b   1.000
_cell.length_c   1.000
_cell.angle_alpha   90.00
_cell.angle_beta   90.00
_cell.angle_gamma   90.00
#
_symmetry.space_group_name_H-M   'P 1'
#
loop_
_entity.id
_entity.type
_entity.pdbx_description
1 polymer ?
#
loop_
_entity_poly.entity_id
_entity_poly.type
_entity_poly.pdbx_seq_one_letter_code
_entity_poly.pdbx_strand_id
1 'polypeptide(L)'
;MEGWDNTTKSTLTHIPLLTTKAGPRDGAAWTQRLKEEYKALIAYTSMNKANDNDWFRISAANPEGTRWTGKCWYVHNLLKYEFDLQFDIPVTYPATAPELELPQLDGKTHKMYRGGKICLTVHFKPLWAKNCPRFGIAHALCLGLAPWLAAEIPILVDSGMIKHKDDVATSSES
;
A
#
# COMPACT_ATOMS: atom_id res chain seq x y z
N MET A 1 7.97 16.56 -8.23
CA MET A 1 7.05 16.68 -7.08
C MET A 1 5.84 17.56 -7.40
N GLU A 2 5.73 18.13 -8.60
CA GLU A 2 4.47 18.72 -9.08
C GLU A 2 3.41 17.63 -9.27
N GLY A 3 2.18 17.88 -8.84
CA GLY A 3 1.04 16.94 -8.95
C GLY A 3 0.61 16.22 -7.67
N TRP A 4 1.37 16.31 -6.57
CA TRP A 4 0.96 15.78 -5.25
C TRP A 4 0.50 16.90 -4.33
N ASP A 5 -0.56 16.65 -3.54
CA ASP A 5 -1.04 17.61 -2.55
C ASP A 5 -0.01 17.82 -1.42
N ASN A 6 -0.19 18.91 -0.66
CA ASN A 6 0.76 19.30 0.39
C ASN A 6 0.80 18.28 1.54
N THR A 7 -0.32 17.63 1.81
CA THR A 7 -0.44 16.60 2.85
C THR A 7 0.43 15.39 2.51
N THR A 8 0.31 14.86 1.29
CA THR A 8 1.11 13.72 0.81
C THR A 8 2.59 14.05 0.82
N LYS A 9 2.97 15.27 0.41
CA LYS A 9 4.38 15.72 0.46
C LYS A 9 4.90 15.75 1.89
N SER A 10 4.12 16.30 2.83
CA SER A 10 4.50 16.38 4.24
C SER A 10 4.65 14.98 4.85
N THR A 11 3.66 14.10 4.68
CA THR A 11 3.70 12.69 5.12
C THR A 11 4.95 11.99 4.60
N LEU A 12 5.27 12.16 3.30
CA LEU A 12 6.43 11.52 2.68
C LEU A 12 7.76 11.95 3.32
N THR A 13 7.89 13.21 3.74
CA THR A 13 9.14 13.71 4.35
C THR A 13 9.49 13.07 5.69
N HIS A 14 8.49 12.48 6.36
CA HIS A 14 8.67 11.81 7.64
C HIS A 14 8.92 10.30 7.52
N ILE A 15 8.73 9.71 6.33
CA ILE A 15 9.06 8.29 6.11
C ILE A 15 10.58 8.17 5.96
N PRO A 16 11.26 7.35 6.79
CA PRO A 16 12.70 7.14 6.67
C PRO A 16 13.08 6.61 5.28
N LEU A 17 14.03 7.28 4.63
CA LEU A 17 14.62 6.81 3.38
C LEU A 17 15.54 5.62 3.62
N LEU A 18 15.55 4.69 2.68
CA LEU A 18 16.41 3.51 2.70
C LEU A 18 17.73 3.80 1.98
N THR A 19 18.76 3.02 2.27
CA THR A 19 20.10 3.21 1.69
C THR A 19 20.62 1.96 1.03
N THR A 20 20.24 0.78 1.53
CA THR A 20 20.71 -0.49 0.98
C THR A 20 20.03 -0.82 -0.34
N LYS A 21 20.82 -0.96 -1.42
CA LYS A 21 20.34 -1.45 -2.73
C LYS A 21 20.52 -2.96 -2.80
N ALA A 22 19.56 -3.70 -2.26
CA ALA A 22 19.55 -5.16 -2.27
C ALA A 22 18.13 -5.70 -2.47
N GLY A 23 18.01 -6.77 -3.24
CA GLY A 23 16.78 -7.52 -3.48
C GLY A 23 16.80 -8.90 -2.83
N PRO A 24 15.72 -9.70 -2.96
CA PRO A 24 15.55 -10.97 -2.28
C PRO A 24 16.66 -12.02 -2.44
N ARG A 25 17.50 -11.89 -3.47
CA ARG A 25 18.58 -12.85 -3.78
C ARG A 25 19.95 -12.45 -3.22
N ASP A 26 20.05 -11.29 -2.58
CA ASP A 26 21.33 -10.73 -2.13
C ASP A 26 21.73 -11.14 -0.70
N GLY A 27 21.13 -12.21 -0.17
CA GLY A 27 21.52 -12.83 1.10
C GLY A 27 21.57 -11.84 2.27
N ALA A 28 22.74 -11.66 2.89
CA ALA A 28 22.91 -10.77 4.04
C ALA A 28 22.57 -9.29 3.73
N ALA A 29 22.79 -8.84 2.49
CA ALA A 29 22.43 -7.48 2.09
C ALA A 29 20.91 -7.30 2.02
N TRP A 30 20.17 -8.35 1.62
CA TRP A 30 18.71 -8.36 1.72
C TRP A 30 18.24 -8.25 3.18
N THR A 31 18.86 -8.99 4.09
CA THR A 31 18.54 -8.90 5.53
C THR A 31 18.75 -7.48 6.06
N GLN A 32 19.81 -6.80 5.62
CA GLN A 32 20.06 -5.39 5.99
C GLN A 32 18.98 -4.47 5.41
N ARG A 33 18.63 -4.64 4.13
CA ARG A 33 17.53 -3.92 3.50
C ARG A 33 16.20 -4.14 4.23
N LEU A 34 15.89 -5.37 4.61
CA LEU A 34 14.65 -5.73 5.29
C LEU A 34 14.54 -5.05 6.67
N LYS A 35 15.65 -4.88 7.40
CA LYS A 35 15.67 -4.08 8.64
C LYS A 35 15.30 -2.62 8.38
N GLU A 36 15.79 -2.03 7.27
CA GLU A 36 15.42 -0.67 6.87
C GLU A 36 13.94 -0.57 6.49
N GLU A 37 13.39 -1.58 5.80
CA GLU A 37 11.96 -1.65 5.47
C GLU A 37 11.09 -1.65 6.73
N TYR A 38 11.41 -2.50 7.72
CA TYR A 38 10.67 -2.54 8.98
C TYR A 38 10.77 -1.21 9.72
N LYS A 39 11.95 -0.59 9.78
CA LYS A 39 12.12 0.73 10.41
C LYS A 39 11.26 1.80 9.74
N ALA A 40 11.20 1.81 8.41
CA ALA A 40 10.38 2.75 7.66
C ALA A 40 8.88 2.51 7.87
N LEU A 41 8.43 1.25 7.87
CA LEU A 41 7.03 0.88 8.13
C LEU A 41 6.59 1.23 9.55
N ILE A 42 7.42 0.96 10.56
CA ILE A 42 7.15 1.30 11.95
C ILE A 42 7.03 2.82 12.08
N ALA A 43 7.99 3.59 11.56
CA ALA A 43 7.94 5.04 11.61
C ALA A 43 6.67 5.60 10.93
N TYR A 44 6.32 5.08 9.75
CA TYR A 44 5.12 5.49 9.03
C TYR A 44 3.84 5.20 9.82
N THR A 45 3.74 3.99 10.39
CA THR A 45 2.59 3.58 11.22
C THR A 45 2.49 4.40 12.51
N SER A 46 3.61 4.65 13.19
CA SER A 46 3.66 5.46 14.41
C SER A 46 3.20 6.90 14.15
N MET A 47 3.64 7.50 13.04
CA MET A 47 3.21 8.82 12.62
C MET A 47 1.72 8.85 12.27
N ASN A 48 1.23 7.84 11.54
CA ASN A 48 -0.20 7.74 11.20
C ASN A 48 -1.07 7.69 12.46
N LYS A 49 -0.68 6.87 13.44
CA LYS A 49 -1.38 6.79 14.74
C LYS A 49 -1.34 8.09 15.53
N ALA A 50 -0.19 8.76 15.56
CA ALA A 50 -0.05 10.04 16.26
C ALA A 50 -0.94 11.15 15.66
N ASN A 51 -1.27 11.04 14.37
CA ASN A 51 -2.12 11.97 13.64
C ASN A 51 -3.57 11.46 13.44
N ASP A 52 -3.98 10.42 14.16
CA ASP A 52 -5.31 9.78 14.05
C ASP A 52 -5.70 9.38 12.61
N ASN A 53 -4.71 8.91 11.85
CA ASN A 53 -4.85 8.51 10.45
C ASN A 53 -4.26 7.11 10.21
N ASP A 54 -4.45 6.19 11.16
CA ASP A 54 -4.05 4.78 10.98
C ASP A 54 -4.94 4.15 9.91
N TRP A 55 -4.34 3.59 8.85
CA TRP A 55 -5.07 3.10 7.67
C TRP A 55 -4.60 1.74 7.15
N PHE A 56 -3.57 1.13 7.74
CA PHE A 56 -3.10 -0.20 7.34
C PHE A 56 -2.35 -0.95 8.44
N ARG A 57 -2.30 -2.27 8.32
CA ARG A 57 -1.39 -3.17 9.03
C ARG A 57 -0.95 -4.28 8.10
N ILE A 58 0.37 -4.45 7.96
CA ILE A 58 0.96 -5.53 7.17
C ILE A 58 2.12 -6.18 7.92
N SER A 59 2.40 -7.43 7.59
CA SER A 59 3.56 -8.17 8.05
C SER A 59 4.09 -9.06 6.93
N ALA A 60 5.38 -9.43 7.02
CA ALA A 60 5.89 -10.50 6.19
C ALA A 60 5.12 -11.80 6.50
N ALA A 61 4.64 -12.47 5.46
CA ALA A 61 3.97 -13.76 5.54
C ALA A 61 4.96 -14.92 5.64
N ASN A 62 6.24 -14.66 5.39
CA ASN A 62 7.32 -15.63 5.46
C ASN A 62 8.59 -15.03 6.09
N PRO A 63 9.47 -15.86 6.70
CA PRO A 63 10.69 -15.39 7.36
C PRO A 63 11.64 -14.62 6.44
N GLU A 64 11.63 -14.93 5.15
CA GLU A 64 12.50 -14.29 4.16
C GLU A 64 12.05 -12.86 3.82
N GLY A 65 10.84 -12.43 4.24
CA GLY A 65 10.33 -11.09 3.95
C GLY A 65 10.00 -10.84 2.48
N THR A 66 9.79 -11.89 1.70
CA THR A 66 9.55 -11.80 0.26
C THR A 66 8.06 -11.81 -0.10
N ARG A 67 7.19 -12.21 0.82
CA ARG A 67 5.73 -12.13 0.69
C ARG A 67 5.17 -11.34 1.86
N TRP A 68 4.25 -10.43 1.58
CA TRP A 68 3.63 -9.58 2.58
C TRP A 68 2.12 -9.68 2.49
N THR A 69 1.48 -9.70 3.66
CA THR A 69 0.03 -9.79 3.79
C THR A 69 -0.43 -8.89 4.92
N GLY A 70 -1.70 -8.49 4.88
CA GLY A 70 -2.33 -7.77 5.96
C GLY A 70 -3.63 -7.15 5.50
N LYS A 71 -3.94 -5.99 6.06
CA LYS A 71 -5.16 -5.25 5.75
C LYS A 71 -4.86 -3.77 5.59
N CYS A 72 -5.64 -3.12 4.74
CA CYS A 72 -5.76 -1.67 4.69
C CYS A 72 -7.23 -1.28 4.81
N TRP A 73 -7.51 -0.06 5.23
CA TRP A 73 -8.86 0.44 5.33
C TRP A 73 -8.96 1.90 4.90
N TYR A 74 -10.17 2.30 4.54
CA TYR A 74 -10.50 3.67 4.14
C TYR A 74 -11.82 4.07 4.80
N VAL A 75 -11.86 5.29 5.34
CA VAL A 75 -13.06 5.84 5.96
C VAL A 75 -13.78 6.71 4.93
N HIS A 76 -15.03 6.36 4.62
CA HIS A 76 -15.89 7.12 3.73
C HIS A 76 -17.29 7.19 4.33
N ASN A 77 -17.89 8.39 4.37
CA ASN A 77 -19.19 8.64 5.00
C ASN A 77 -19.30 8.08 6.43
N LEU A 78 -18.25 8.30 7.24
CA LEU A 78 -18.13 7.83 8.63
C LEU A 78 -18.09 6.29 8.80
N LEU A 79 -18.00 5.53 7.71
CA LEU A 79 -17.91 4.08 7.72
C LEU A 79 -16.50 3.61 7.33
N LYS A 80 -16.00 2.59 8.03
CA LYS A 80 -14.67 2.02 7.79
C LYS A 80 -14.75 0.81 6.87
N TYR A 81 -14.28 0.96 5.64
CA TYR A 81 -14.17 -0.12 4.66
C TYR A 81 -12.79 -0.76 4.78
N GLU A 82 -12.74 -2.07 5.05
CA GLU A 82 -11.50 -2.81 5.30
C GLU A 82 -11.28 -3.86 4.22
N PHE A 83 -10.05 -3.97 3.72
CA PHE A 83 -9.67 -4.83 2.61
C PHE A 83 -8.43 -5.66 2.94
N ASP A 84 -8.41 -6.89 2.45
CA ASP A 84 -7.20 -7.72 2.47
C ASP A 84 -6.18 -7.15 1.46
N LEU A 85 -4.95 -6.97 1.94
CA LEU A 85 -3.81 -6.48 1.17
C LEU A 85 -2.74 -7.56 1.12
N GLN A 86 -2.24 -7.86 -0.07
CA GLN A 86 -1.12 -8.77 -0.26
C GLN A 86 -0.20 -8.29 -1.40
N PHE A 87 1.06 -8.71 -1.37
CA PHE A 87 2.00 -8.52 -2.47
C PHE A 87 3.27 -9.36 -2.25
N ASP A 88 3.94 -9.68 -3.35
CA ASP A 88 5.27 -10.27 -3.34
C ASP A 88 6.34 -9.21 -3.68
N ILE A 89 7.53 -9.38 -3.10
CA ILE A 89 8.70 -8.58 -3.43
C ILE A 89 9.30 -9.12 -4.73
N PRO A 90 9.36 -8.30 -5.81
CA PRO A 90 9.93 -8.76 -7.07
C PRO A 90 11.43 -9.05 -6.93
N VAL A 91 11.94 -9.98 -7.73
CA VAL A 91 13.38 -10.31 -7.72
C VAL A 91 14.27 -9.10 -8.04
N THR A 92 13.77 -8.15 -8.81
CA THR A 92 14.43 -6.90 -9.19
C THR A 92 14.21 -5.75 -8.20
N TYR A 93 13.61 -6.02 -7.03
CA TYR A 93 13.50 -5.04 -5.97
C TYR A 93 14.89 -4.58 -5.48
N PRO A 94 15.11 -3.29 -5.14
CA PRO A 94 14.16 -2.18 -5.13
C PRO A 94 14.04 -1.43 -6.46
N ALA A 95 14.69 -1.89 -7.53
CA ALA A 95 14.60 -1.22 -8.84
C ALA A 95 13.18 -1.29 -9.41
N THR A 96 12.45 -2.37 -9.15
CA THR A 96 11.02 -2.51 -9.45
C THR A 96 10.21 -2.44 -8.16
N ALA A 97 9.16 -1.61 -8.14
CA ALA A 97 8.21 -1.55 -7.03
C ALA A 97 7.39 -2.85 -6.92
N PRO A 98 6.94 -3.27 -5.72
CA PRO A 98 5.99 -4.36 -5.58
C PRO A 98 4.64 -4.00 -6.22
N GLU A 99 3.96 -5.00 -6.76
CA GLU A 99 2.59 -4.86 -7.25
C GLU A 99 1.63 -5.12 -6.08
N LEU A 100 0.93 -4.08 -5.63
CA LEU A 100 0.01 -4.16 -4.50
C LEU A 100 -1.33 -4.75 -4.93
N GLU A 101 -1.83 -5.73 -4.18
CA GLU A 101 -3.04 -6.48 -4.53
C GLU A 101 -4.13 -6.31 -3.48
N LEU A 102 -5.34 -6.02 -3.95
CA LEU A 102 -6.58 -6.00 -3.17
C LEU A 102 -7.56 -7.02 -3.79
N PRO A 103 -7.42 -8.33 -3.49
CA PRO A 103 -8.15 -9.39 -4.19
C PRO A 103 -9.69 -9.23 -4.13
N GLN A 104 -10.19 -8.66 -3.03
CA GLN A 104 -11.63 -8.44 -2.81
C GLN A 104 -12.26 -7.39 -3.74
N LEU A 105 -11.42 -6.61 -4.44
CA LEU A 105 -11.81 -5.58 -5.40
C LEU A 105 -11.64 -6.01 -6.86
N ASP A 106 -11.13 -7.23 -7.12
CA ASP A 106 -10.93 -7.72 -8.49
C ASP A 106 -12.25 -7.72 -9.27
N GLY A 107 -12.20 -7.17 -10.49
CA GLY A 107 -13.36 -7.01 -11.36
C GLY A 107 -14.35 -5.89 -10.98
N LYS A 108 -14.13 -5.15 -9.87
CA LYS A 108 -15.06 -4.08 -9.44
C LYS A 108 -14.70 -2.68 -9.96
N THR A 109 -13.47 -2.48 -10.41
CA THR A 109 -13.01 -1.21 -11.01
C THR A 109 -12.15 -1.46 -12.25
N HIS A 110 -12.17 -0.52 -13.20
CA HIS A 110 -11.25 -0.47 -14.34
C HIS A 110 -9.82 -0.07 -13.97
N LYS A 111 -9.57 0.47 -12.77
CA LYS A 111 -8.24 0.85 -12.27
C LYS A 111 -7.54 -0.31 -11.56
N MET A 112 -7.73 -1.52 -12.07
CA MET A 112 -7.17 -2.75 -11.52
C MET A 112 -6.84 -3.72 -12.67
N TYR A 113 -5.72 -4.42 -12.56
CA TYR A 113 -5.36 -5.54 -13.41
C TYR A 113 -5.88 -6.85 -12.81
N ARG A 114 -5.97 -7.88 -13.65
CA ARG A 114 -6.42 -9.23 -13.26
C ARG A 114 -5.69 -9.72 -12.00
N GLY A 115 -6.44 -10.29 -11.05
CA GLY A 115 -5.90 -10.82 -9.80
C GLY A 115 -5.79 -9.78 -8.69
N GLY A 116 -6.51 -8.65 -8.79
CA GLY A 116 -6.58 -7.66 -7.71
C GLY A 116 -5.45 -6.63 -7.70
N LYS A 117 -4.55 -6.64 -8.69
CA LYS A 117 -3.39 -5.72 -8.75
C LYS A 117 -3.82 -4.31 -9.08
N ILE A 118 -3.57 -3.35 -8.19
CA ILE A 118 -4.02 -1.97 -8.42
C ILE A 118 -3.29 -1.33 -9.61
N CYS A 119 -4.02 -0.61 -10.45
CA CYS A 119 -3.43 0.17 -11.53
C CYS A 119 -2.99 1.53 -10.99
N LEU A 120 -1.69 1.65 -10.69
CA LEU A 120 -1.08 2.91 -10.29
C LEU A 120 -1.07 3.95 -11.42
N THR A 121 -0.93 5.22 -11.05
CA THR A 121 -0.84 6.32 -12.02
C THR A 121 0.42 6.21 -12.87
N VAL A 122 0.38 6.79 -14.08
CA VAL A 122 1.52 6.84 -15.00
C VAL A 122 2.75 7.53 -14.38
N HIS A 123 2.53 8.42 -13.41
CA HIS A 123 3.59 9.16 -12.72
C HIS A 123 4.34 8.33 -11.67
N PHE A 124 3.77 7.21 -11.20
CA PHE A 124 4.36 6.42 -10.13
C PHE A 124 5.67 5.74 -10.55
N LYS A 125 5.69 5.07 -11.72
CA LYS A 125 6.89 4.34 -12.19
C LYS A 125 8.11 5.27 -12.38
N PRO A 126 8.00 6.43 -13.05
CA PRO A 126 9.12 7.38 -13.14
C PRO A 126 9.56 7.93 -11.78
N LEU A 127 8.62 8.19 -10.87
CA LEU A 127 8.93 8.67 -9.52
C LEU A 127 9.70 7.62 -8.72
N TRP A 128 9.27 6.36 -8.77
CA TRP A 128 9.96 5.24 -8.13
C TRP A 128 11.38 5.08 -8.69
N ALA A 129 11.53 5.04 -10.01
CA ALA A 129 12.82 4.85 -10.67
C ALA A 129 13.85 5.94 -10.26
N LYS A 130 13.43 7.21 -10.21
CA LYS A 130 14.29 8.34 -9.79
C LYS A 130 14.72 8.27 -8.32
N ASN A 131 14.00 7.54 -7.49
CA ASN A 131 14.27 7.44 -6.07
C ASN A 131 14.85 6.08 -5.65
N CYS A 132 15.04 5.12 -6.56
CA CYS A 132 15.75 3.89 -6.25
C CYS A 132 17.20 4.19 -5.79
N PRO A 133 17.71 3.60 -4.69
CA PRO A 133 17.11 2.58 -3.83
C PRO A 133 16.37 3.13 -2.59
N ARG A 134 16.21 4.45 -2.48
CA ARG A 134 15.75 5.18 -1.30
C ARG A 134 14.29 4.91 -0.93
N PHE A 135 13.47 4.56 -1.90
CA PHE A 135 12.08 4.16 -1.66
C PHE A 135 11.98 2.68 -1.31
N GLY A 136 10.98 2.39 -0.48
CA GLY A 136 10.68 1.06 0.04
C GLY A 136 9.17 0.79 0.15
N ILE A 137 8.78 -0.22 0.91
CA ILE A 137 7.38 -0.65 1.05
C ILE A 137 6.51 0.48 1.59
N ALA A 138 6.95 1.18 2.64
CA ALA A 138 6.23 2.32 3.20
C ALA A 138 5.94 3.41 2.15
N HIS A 139 6.87 3.62 1.23
CA HIS A 139 6.72 4.59 0.14
C HIS A 139 5.74 4.10 -0.93
N ALA A 140 5.74 2.81 -1.25
CA ALA A 140 4.75 2.22 -2.16
C ALA A 140 3.32 2.32 -1.58
N LEU A 141 3.17 2.13 -0.27
CA LEU A 141 1.88 2.33 0.43
C LEU A 141 1.45 3.80 0.39
N CYS A 142 2.33 4.72 0.77
CA CYS A 142 2.01 6.15 0.85
C CYS A 142 1.76 6.81 -0.53
N LEU A 143 2.57 6.49 -1.54
CA LEU A 143 2.51 7.13 -2.86
C LEU A 143 1.74 6.33 -3.92
N GLY A 144 1.47 5.05 -3.64
CA GLY A 144 0.76 4.16 -4.56
C GLY A 144 -0.64 3.83 -4.05
N LEU A 145 -0.72 3.12 -2.93
CA LEU A 145 -1.98 2.58 -2.42
C LEU A 145 -2.89 3.65 -1.82
N ALA A 146 -2.40 4.51 -0.93
CA ALA A 146 -3.26 5.51 -0.27
C ALA A 146 -3.98 6.45 -1.26
N PRO A 147 -3.31 7.00 -2.30
CA PRO A 147 -3.98 7.82 -3.31
C PRO A 147 -4.94 7.00 -4.17
N TRP A 148 -4.64 5.73 -4.45
CA TRP A 148 -5.54 4.84 -5.18
C TRP A 148 -6.81 4.58 -4.37
N LEU A 149 -6.69 4.29 -3.07
CA LEU A 149 -7.84 4.13 -2.17
C LEU A 149 -8.69 5.40 -2.13
N ALA A 150 -8.06 6.56 -2.01
CA ALA A 150 -8.76 7.85 -1.98
C ALA A 150 -9.53 8.16 -3.28
N ALA A 151 -9.05 7.67 -4.42
CA ALA A 151 -9.72 7.86 -5.71
C ALA A 151 -10.83 6.83 -5.95
N GLU A 152 -10.58 5.56 -5.63
CA GLU A 152 -11.43 4.45 -6.08
C GLU A 152 -12.48 4.03 -5.05
N ILE A 153 -12.17 4.07 -3.74
CA ILE A 153 -13.10 3.57 -2.71
C ILE A 153 -14.41 4.38 -2.68
N PRO A 154 -14.41 5.73 -2.69
CA PRO A 154 -15.65 6.51 -2.74
C PRO A 154 -16.54 6.12 -3.93
N ILE A 155 -15.95 6.00 -5.13
CA ILE A 155 -16.67 5.63 -6.36
C ILE A 155 -17.28 4.23 -6.23
N LEU A 156 -16.54 3.28 -5.68
CA LEU A 156 -17.02 1.90 -5.49
C LEU A 156 -18.15 1.81 -4.46
N VAL A 157 -18.09 2.62 -3.39
CA VAL A 157 -19.18 2.71 -2.40
C VAL A 157 -20.42 3.35 -3.02
N ASP A 158 -20.27 4.51 -3.66
CA ASP A 158 -21.40 5.28 -4.20
C ASP A 158 -22.10 4.55 -5.36
N SER A 159 -21.35 3.75 -6.13
CA SER A 159 -21.92 2.88 -7.17
C SER A 159 -22.50 1.56 -6.65
N GLY A 160 -22.37 1.26 -5.36
CA GLY A 160 -22.85 0.03 -4.73
C GLY A 160 -22.04 -1.23 -5.06
N MET A 161 -20.87 -1.09 -5.69
CA MET A 161 -19.96 -2.20 -6.01
C MET A 161 -19.30 -2.80 -4.76
N ILE A 162 -19.15 -2.01 -3.71
CA ILE A 162 -18.76 -2.47 -2.38
C ILE A 162 -19.81 -2.00 -1.37
N LYS A 163 -20.19 -2.91 -0.47
CA LYS A 163 -21.12 -2.64 0.63
C LYS A 163 -20.38 -2.69 1.95
N HIS A 164 -20.85 -1.93 2.94
CA HIS A 164 -20.29 -2.04 4.27
C HIS A 164 -20.64 -3.41 4.87
N LYS A 165 -19.78 -3.93 5.74
CA LYS A 165 -19.98 -5.25 6.37
C LYS A 165 -21.31 -5.36 7.13
N ASP A 166 -21.80 -4.25 7.68
CA ASP A 166 -23.03 -4.20 8.47
C ASP A 166 -24.29 -4.31 7.57
N ASP A 167 -24.21 -3.84 6.32
CA ASP A 167 -25.29 -3.96 5.33
C ASP A 167 -25.40 -5.39 4.76
N VAL A 168 -24.28 -6.11 4.75
CA VAL A 168 -24.23 -7.51 4.29
C VAL A 168 -24.84 -8.43 5.35
N ALA A 169 -24.57 -8.18 6.64
CA ALA A 169 -25.10 -8.99 7.74
C ALA A 169 -26.64 -8.95 7.83
N THR A 170 -27.23 -7.77 7.63
CA THR A 170 -28.69 -7.58 7.62
C THR A 170 -29.39 -8.26 6.44
N SER A 171 -28.69 -8.42 5.31
CA SER A 171 -29.23 -9.09 4.11
C SER A 171 -29.26 -10.63 4.24
N SER A 172 -28.45 -11.22 5.13
CA SER A 172 -28.40 -12.68 5.36
C SER A 172 -29.37 -13.17 6.44
N GLU A 173 -29.98 -12.26 7.20
CA GLU A 173 -30.97 -12.57 8.24
C GLU A 173 -32.43 -12.37 7.77
N SER A 174 -32.64 -12.01 6.49
CA SER A 174 -33.96 -11.77 5.87
C SER A 174 -34.35 -12.86 4.88
#